data_AF-A0A3S4I2W0-F1
#
_entry.id   AF-A0A3S4I2W0-F1
#
_cell.length_a   1.000
_cell.length_b   1.000
_cell.length_c   1.000
_cell.angle_alpha   90.00
_cell.angle_beta   90.00
_cell.angle_gamma   90.00
#
_symmetry.space_group_name_H-M   'P 1'
#
loop_
_entity.id
_entity.type
_entity.pdbx_description
1 polymer ?
#
loop_
_entity_poly.entity_id
_entity_poly.type
_entity_poly.pdbx_seq_one_letter_code
_entity_poly.pdbx_strand_id
1 'polypeptide(L)'
;MSALNEMDALVFSSRVDNYPLILCEALSIGVPVLATHSEAAQEVLAKSGGQTFAATDVLRLAQRRKPEIAQAVFGATLDAFRMRSRVAYSGQQMLEEYVSFYQNL
;
A
#
# COMPACT_ATOMS: atom_id res chain seq x y z
N MET A 1 -12.83 -14.41 -0.48
CA MET A 1 -12.20 -13.14 -0.12
C MET A 1 -12.86 -11.98 -0.89
N SER A 2 -14.15 -11.64 -0.62
CA SER A 2 -14.78 -10.46 -1.26
C SER A 2 -14.70 -9.20 -0.39
N ALA A 3 -14.65 -9.37 0.94
CA ALA A 3 -14.75 -8.27 1.90
C ALA A 3 -13.73 -7.15 1.67
N LEU A 4 -12.46 -7.49 1.40
CA LEU A 4 -11.41 -6.51 1.13
C LEU A 4 -11.70 -5.65 -0.12
N ASN A 5 -12.22 -6.24 -1.20
CA ASN A 5 -12.52 -5.48 -2.42
C ASN A 5 -13.61 -4.43 -2.21
N GLU A 6 -14.52 -4.67 -1.26
CA GLU A 6 -15.62 -3.78 -0.90
C GLU A 6 -15.16 -2.63 0.02
N MET A 7 -14.01 -2.76 0.71
CA MET A 7 -13.50 -1.72 1.62
C MET A 7 -13.02 -0.48 0.86
N ASP A 8 -13.31 0.72 1.38
CA ASP A 8 -12.75 1.97 0.86
C ASP A 8 -11.24 2.07 1.09
N ALA A 9 -10.77 1.61 2.25
CA ALA A 9 -9.36 1.52 2.61
C ALA A 9 -9.14 0.50 3.74
N LEU A 10 -7.89 0.04 3.87
CA LEU A 10 -7.39 -0.67 5.04
C LEU A 10 -6.68 0.32 5.97
N VAL A 11 -7.02 0.31 7.26
CA VAL A 11 -6.27 1.06 8.28
C VAL A 11 -5.26 0.13 8.94
N PHE A 12 -3.99 0.53 8.94
CA PHE A 12 -2.89 -0.24 9.53
C PHE A 12 -2.18 0.60 10.60
N SER A 13 -2.23 0.13 11.85
CA SER A 13 -1.70 0.87 13.00
C SER A 13 -0.62 0.13 13.80
N SER A 14 -0.08 -0.96 13.24
CA SER A 14 1.01 -1.68 13.88
C SER A 14 2.24 -0.78 14.04
N ARG A 15 2.83 -0.84 15.22
CA ARG A 15 4.10 -0.16 15.53
C ARG A 15 5.31 -0.96 15.08
N VAL A 16 5.19 -2.29 15.10
CA VAL A 16 6.25 -3.24 14.75
C VAL A 16 5.66 -4.32 13.87
N ASP A 17 6.27 -4.50 12.71
CA ASP A 17 6.08 -5.59 11.76
C ASP A 17 7.39 -5.72 10.98
N ASN A 18 7.66 -6.89 10.40
CA ASN A 18 8.88 -7.11 9.62
C ASN A 18 8.64 -6.74 8.16
N TYR A 19 7.55 -7.28 7.59
CA TYR A 19 7.10 -6.98 6.25
C TYR A 19 5.60 -7.30 6.17
N PRO A 20 4.71 -6.33 6.40
CA PRO A 20 3.30 -6.60 6.64
C PRO A 20 2.60 -7.07 5.36
N LEU A 21 2.48 -8.40 5.19
CA LEU A 21 1.89 -9.01 4.00
C LEU A 21 0.45 -8.57 3.74
N ILE A 22 -0.30 -8.24 4.79
CA ILE A 22 -1.65 -7.70 4.67
C ILE A 22 -1.70 -6.38 3.88
N LEU A 23 -0.63 -5.57 3.94
CA LEU A 23 -0.51 -4.37 3.11
C LEU A 23 -0.28 -4.74 1.65
N CYS A 24 0.61 -5.71 1.38
CA CYS A 24 0.84 -6.21 0.03
C CYS A 24 -0.44 -6.77 -0.59
N GLU A 25 -1.21 -7.56 0.18
CA GLU A 25 -2.50 -8.11 -0.24
C GLU A 25 -3.48 -6.99 -0.61
N ALA A 26 -3.70 -6.02 0.29
CA ALA A 26 -4.60 -4.89 0.05
C ALA A 26 -4.20 -4.06 -1.18
N LEU A 27 -2.91 -3.72 -1.29
CA LEU A 27 -2.38 -2.95 -2.41
C LEU A 27 -2.51 -3.73 -3.73
N SER A 28 -2.25 -5.05 -3.73
CA SER A 28 -2.31 -5.90 -4.93
C SER A 28 -3.69 -5.97 -5.58
N ILE A 29 -4.75 -5.88 -4.76
CA ILE A 29 -6.15 -5.86 -5.21
C ILE A 29 -6.71 -4.44 -5.34
N GLY A 30 -5.89 -3.41 -5.12
CA GLY A 30 -6.29 -2.04 -5.33
C GLY A 30 -7.12 -1.41 -4.22
N VAL A 31 -6.92 -1.87 -2.98
CA VAL A 31 -7.45 -1.25 -1.76
C VAL A 31 -6.39 -0.30 -1.20
N PRO A 32 -6.67 1.02 -1.13
CA PRO A 32 -5.77 1.97 -0.50
C PRO A 32 -5.47 1.62 0.95
N VAL A 33 -4.24 1.84 1.39
CA VAL A 33 -3.81 1.61 2.77
C VAL A 33 -3.56 2.95 3.45
N LEU A 34 -4.12 3.12 4.65
CA LEU A 34 -3.85 4.22 5.57
C LEU A 34 -3.02 3.69 6.73
N ALA A 35 -1.72 3.94 6.72
CA ALA A 35 -0.84 3.46 7.77
C ALA A 35 -0.36 4.57 8.72
N THR A 36 -0.31 4.27 10.02
CA THR A 36 0.49 5.08 10.95
C THR A 36 1.98 4.79 10.78
N HIS A 37 2.84 5.66 11.31
CA HIS A 37 4.29 5.53 11.18
C HIS A 37 4.84 4.19 11.71
N SER A 38 5.45 3.43 10.81
CA SER A 38 6.38 2.32 11.08
C SER A 38 7.29 2.17 9.85
N GLU A 39 8.53 1.72 10.05
CA GLU A 39 9.50 1.57 8.95
C GLU A 39 8.99 0.58 7.89
N ALA A 40 8.48 -0.59 8.34
CA ALA A 40 7.94 -1.61 7.44
C ALA A 40 6.73 -1.11 6.63
N ALA A 41 5.81 -0.35 7.25
CA ALA A 41 4.69 0.22 6.49
C ALA A 41 5.15 1.27 5.50
N GLN A 42 6.15 2.09 5.86
CA GLN A 42 6.71 3.09 4.96
C GLN A 42 7.37 2.44 3.74
N GLU A 43 8.17 1.40 3.94
CA GLU A 43 8.83 0.65 2.87
C GLU A 43 7.82 0.07 1.87
N VAL A 44 6.80 -0.62 2.38
CA VAL A 44 5.74 -1.20 1.56
C VAL A 44 4.95 -0.09 0.83
N LEU A 45 4.47 0.93 1.54
CA LEU A 45 3.70 1.99 0.89
C LEU A 45 4.49 2.72 -0.20
N ALA A 46 5.79 2.94 -0.02
CA ALA A 46 6.64 3.63 -0.98
C ALA A 46 6.68 2.93 -2.34
N LYS A 47 6.61 1.59 -2.41
CA LYS A 47 6.56 0.84 -3.70
C LYS A 47 5.34 1.20 -4.55
N SER A 48 4.24 1.62 -3.93
CA SER A 48 3.03 2.11 -4.62
C SER A 48 2.97 3.65 -4.69
N GLY A 49 3.97 4.37 -4.19
CA GLY A 49 4.00 5.83 -4.08
C GLY A 49 3.18 6.39 -2.92
N GLY A 50 2.90 5.58 -1.90
CA GLY A 50 2.20 5.98 -0.68
C GLY A 50 3.13 6.46 0.44
N GLN A 51 2.54 6.90 1.55
CA GLN A 51 3.24 7.39 2.73
C GLN A 51 2.49 7.06 4.02
N THR A 52 3.18 7.16 5.17
CA THR A 52 2.57 6.99 6.50
C THR A 52 2.11 8.34 7.07
N PHE A 53 1.18 8.30 8.02
CA PHE A 53 0.55 9.49 8.60
C PHE A 53 0.49 9.46 10.12
N ALA A 54 0.29 10.62 10.73
CA ALA A 54 -0.10 10.70 12.12
C ALA A 54 -1.51 10.12 12.32
N ALA A 55 -1.80 9.58 13.51
CA ALA A 55 -3.08 8.93 13.80
C ALA A 55 -4.30 9.85 13.55
N THR A 56 -4.18 11.15 13.83
CA THR A 56 -5.23 12.14 13.57
C THR A 56 -5.54 12.30 12.09
N ASP A 57 -4.53 12.20 11.22
CA ASP A 57 -4.70 12.33 9.78
C ASP A 57 -5.27 11.04 9.18
N VAL A 58 -4.87 9.88 9.69
CA VAL A 58 -5.47 8.58 9.34
C VAL A 58 -6.98 8.61 9.57
N LEU A 59 -7.43 9.09 10.74
CA LEU A 59 -8.86 9.20 11.04
C LEU A 59 -9.60 10.12 10.05
N ARG A 60 -8.97 11.25 9.66
CA ARG A 60 -9.55 12.18 8.69
C ARG A 60 -9.63 11.57 7.28
N LEU A 61 -8.59 10.85 6.87
CA LEU A 61 -8.53 10.19 5.56
C LEU A 61 -9.51 9.01 5.47
N ALA A 62 -9.71 8.27 6.56
CA ALA A 62 -10.63 7.13 6.61
C ALA A 62 -12.11 7.50 6.38
N GLN A 63 -12.47 8.78 6.50
CA GLN A 63 -13.81 9.29 6.21
C GLN A 63 -14.03 9.62 4.72
N ARG A 64 -13.01 9.46 3.87
CA ARG A 64 -13.08 9.78 2.44
C ARG A 64 -13.44 8.55 1.62
N ARG A 65 -13.90 8.75 0.40
CA ARG A 65 -14.18 7.66 -0.54
C ARG A 65 -12.89 7.12 -1.14
N LYS A 66 -12.86 5.84 -1.54
CA LYS A 66 -11.69 5.17 -2.15
C LYS A 66 -10.91 6.00 -3.18
N PRO A 67 -11.52 6.70 -4.17
CA PRO A 67 -10.76 7.51 -5.13
C PRO A 67 -10.08 8.73 -4.50
N GLU A 68 -10.73 9.35 -3.50
CA GLU A 68 -10.19 10.50 -2.78
C GLU A 68 -9.02 10.09 -1.88
N ILE A 69 -9.08 8.87 -1.32
CA ILE A 69 -7.98 8.27 -0.58
C ILE A 69 -6.81 7.97 -1.51
N ALA A 70 -7.04 7.34 -2.66
CA ALA A 70 -5.99 7.05 -3.64
C ALA A 70 -5.24 8.34 -4.04
N GLN A 71 -5.97 9.42 -4.30
CA GLN A 71 -5.38 10.71 -4.63
C GLN A 71 -4.61 11.32 -3.47
N ALA A 72 -5.16 11.30 -2.25
CA ALA A 72 -4.56 11.93 -1.09
C ALA A 72 -3.32 11.19 -0.55
N VAL A 73 -3.30 9.87 -0.68
CA VAL A 73 -2.25 9.01 -0.11
C VAL A 73 -1.18 8.67 -1.13
N PHE A 74 -1.57 8.36 -2.36
CA PHE A 74 -0.67 7.84 -3.41
C PHE A 74 -0.44 8.84 -4.55
N GLY A 75 -1.03 10.04 -4.47
CA GLY A 75 -0.87 11.09 -5.48
C GLY A 75 -1.39 10.71 -6.87
N ALA A 76 -2.31 9.75 -6.96
CA ALA A 76 -2.75 9.16 -8.22
C ALA A 76 -4.26 8.95 -8.27
N THR A 77 -4.81 8.88 -9.49
CA THR A 77 -6.19 8.40 -9.70
C THR A 77 -6.31 6.95 -9.21
N LEU A 78 -7.53 6.52 -8.88
CA LEU A 78 -7.78 5.15 -8.40
C LEU A 78 -7.24 4.09 -9.37
N ASP A 79 -7.45 4.27 -10.67
CA ASP A 79 -7.00 3.31 -11.68
C ASP A 79 -5.48 3.30 -11.84
N ALA A 80 -4.83 4.47 -11.81
CA ALA A 80 -3.37 4.55 -11.86
C ALA A 80 -2.73 3.92 -10.61
N PHE A 81 -3.30 4.16 -9.43
CA PHE A 81 -2.89 3.51 -8.19
C PHE A 81 -3.04 1.98 -8.25
N ARG A 82 -4.19 1.48 -8.75
CA ARG A 82 -4.47 0.05 -8.92
C ARG A 82 -3.45 -0.63 -9.82
N MET A 83 -3.22 -0.03 -10.99
CA MET A 83 -2.28 -0.57 -11.98
C MET A 83 -0.86 -0.62 -11.42
N ARG A 84 -0.40 0.48 -10.80
CA ARG A 84 0.93 0.55 -10.18
C ARG A 84 1.10 -0.48 -9.07
N SER A 85 0.15 -0.56 -8.16
CA SER A 85 0.22 -1.48 -7.01
C SER A 85 0.18 -2.94 -7.45
N ARG A 86 -0.64 -3.27 -8.45
CA ARG A 86 -0.68 -4.62 -9.02
C ARG A 86 0.67 -5.04 -9.61
N VAL A 87 1.38 -4.13 -10.28
CA VAL A 87 2.71 -4.41 -10.83
C VAL A 87 3.74 -4.54 -9.70
N ALA A 88 3.77 -3.57 -8.79
CA ALA A 88 4.73 -3.52 -7.68
C ALA A 88 4.69 -4.77 -6.78
N TYR A 89 3.51 -5.36 -6.59
CA TYR A 89 3.30 -6.56 -5.77
C TYR A 89 3.05 -7.83 -6.59
N SER A 90 3.39 -7.82 -7.88
CA SER A 90 3.32 -9.02 -8.69
C SER A 90 4.46 -9.98 -8.35
N GLY A 91 4.20 -11.29 -8.42
CA GLY A 91 5.26 -12.29 -8.28
C GLY A 91 6.38 -12.15 -9.32
N GLN A 92 6.05 -11.63 -10.51
CA GLN A 92 7.04 -11.32 -11.55
C GLN A 92 8.01 -10.22 -11.07
N GLN A 93 7.50 -9.08 -10.62
CA GLN A 93 8.33 -7.98 -10.12
C GLN A 93 9.19 -8.43 -8.93
N MET A 94 8.61 -9.21 -8.00
CA MET A 94 9.36 -9.77 -6.87
C MET A 94 10.53 -10.67 -7.32
N LEU A 95 10.31 -11.51 -8.34
CA LEU A 95 11.37 -12.37 -8.89
C LEU A 95 12.45 -11.54 -9.59
N GLU A 96 12.06 -10.52 -10.36
CA GLU A 96 12.99 -9.61 -11.03
C GLU A 96 13.88 -8.85 -10.03
N GLU A 97 13.30 -8.32 -8.94
CA GLU A 97 14.03 -7.68 -7.84
C GLU A 97 15.01 -8.65 -7.18
N TYR A 98 14.57 -9.88 -6.91
CA TYR A 98 15.41 -10.93 -6.32
C TYR A 98 16.59 -11.28 -7.22
N VAL A 99 16.36 -11.53 -8.51
CA VAL A 99 17.43 -11.87 -9.46
C VAL A 99 18.42 -10.71 -9.60
N SER A 100 17.92 -9.48 -9.72
CA SER A 100 18.75 -8.28 -9.84
C SER A 100 19.66 -8.10 -8.63
N PHE A 101 19.17 -8.36 -7.42
CA PHE A 101 19.97 -8.30 -6.21
C PHE A 101 21.17 -9.26 -6.27
N TYR A 102 20.95 -10.54 -6.63
CA TYR A 102 22.04 -11.52 -6.70
C TYR A 102 23.00 -11.33 -7.87
N GLN A 103 22.55 -10.70 -8.96
CA GLN A 103 23.44 -10.36 -10.08
C GLN A 103 24.39 -9.19 -9.76
N ASN A 104 24.03 -8.35 -8.78
CA ASN A 104 24.77 -7.16 -8.39
C ASN A 104 25.51 -7.31 -7.04
N LEU A 105 25.51 -8.52 -6.47
CA LEU A 105 26.33 -8.94 -5.32
C LEU A 105 27.77 -9.18 -5.77
#